data_AF-A0A6I0SAH7-F1
#
_entry.id   AF-A0A6I0SAH7-F1
#
_cell.length_a   1.000
_cell.length_b   1.000
_cell.length_c   1.000
_cell.angle_alpha   90.00
_cell.angle_beta   90.00
_cell.angle_gamma   90.00
#
_symmetry.space_group_name_H-M   'P 1'
#
loop_
_entity.id
_entity.type
_entity.pdbx_description
1 polymer ?
#
loop_
_entity_poly.entity_id
_entity_poly.type
_entity_poly.pdbx_seq_one_letter_code
_entity_poly.pdbx_strand_id
1 'polypeptide(L)' 'MSNETDYLISLLMQNKAKKKMLDFVFENNSDADEKKMNAILDEKLRVEKNIENIEKALKELEK' A
#
# COMPACT_ATOMS: atom_id res chain seq x y z
N MET A 1 -2.35 -20.90 13.21
CA MET A 1 -3.07 -19.63 13.02
C MET A 1 -2.21 -18.40 13.28
N SER A 2 -1.31 -18.32 14.29
CA SER A 2 -0.52 -17.08 14.53
C SER A 2 0.36 -16.63 13.35
N ASN A 3 1.11 -17.54 12.70
CA ASN A 3 2.07 -17.17 11.65
C ASN A 3 1.43 -16.42 10.46
N GLU A 4 0.28 -16.88 9.96
CA GLU A 4 -0.37 -16.29 8.79
C GLU A 4 -0.97 -14.92 9.11
N THR A 5 -1.64 -14.78 10.25
CA THR A 5 -2.16 -13.49 10.72
C THR A 5 -1.02 -12.50 10.97
N ASP A 6 0.05 -12.92 11.65
CA ASP A 6 1.23 -12.09 11.93
C ASP A 6 1.94 -11.64 10.63
N TYR A 7 2.02 -12.53 9.64
CA TYR A 7 2.54 -12.23 8.31
C TYR A 7 1.68 -11.19 7.59
N LEU A 8 0.36 -11.37 7.56
CA LEU A 8 -0.56 -10.43 6.93
C LEU A 8 -0.56 -9.06 7.61
N ILE A 9 -0.46 -9.01 8.95
CA ILE A 9 -0.30 -7.76 9.70
C ILE A 9 1.00 -7.06 9.32
N SER A 10 2.12 -7.79 9.24
CA SER A 10 3.41 -7.24 8.82
C SER A 10 3.34 -6.67 7.40
N LEU A 11 2.75 -7.43 6.47
CA LEU A 11 2.55 -7.00 5.08
C LEU A 11 1.64 -5.78 4.97
N LEU A 12 0.60 -5.70 5.80
CA LEU A 12 -0.28 -4.54 5.88
C LEU A 12 0.47 -3.30 6.34
N MET A 13 1.29 -3.40 7.39
CA MET A 13 2.11 -2.31 7.89
C MET A 13 3.10 -1.82 6.82
N GLN A 14 3.76 -2.73 6.11
CA GLN A 14 4.67 -2.39 5.01
C GLN A 14 3.96 -1.63 3.87
N ASN A 15 2.78 -2.10 3.44
CA ASN A 15 2.01 -1.43 2.40
C ASN A 15 1.51 -0.05 2.86
N LYS A 16 1.07 0.10 4.12
CA LYS A 16 0.67 1.40 4.69
C LYS A 16 1.85 2.38 4.77
N ALA A 17 3.04 1.91 5.15
CA ALA A 17 4.25 2.72 5.14
C ALA A 17 4.62 3.15 3.72
N LYS A 18 4.57 2.22 2.76
CA LYS A 18 4.84 2.51 1.34
C LYS A 18 3.85 3.53 0.77
N LYS A 19 2.56 3.41 1.10
CA LYS A 19 1.55 4.40 0.69
C LYS A 19 1.90 5.80 1.19
N LYS A 20 2.24 5.96 2.47
CA LYS A 20 2.67 7.25 3.04
C LYS A 20 3.91 7.83 2.33
N MET A 21 4.87 6.97 1.99
CA MET A 21 6.06 7.39 1.25
C MET A 21 5.70 7.86 -0.17
N LEU A 22 4.80 7.14 -0.87
CA LEU A 22 4.33 7.55 -2.19
C LEU A 22 3.52 8.84 -2.14
N ASP A 23 2.69 9.03 -1.12
CA ASP A 23 1.94 10.27 -0.87
C ASP A 23 2.93 11.44 -0.69
N PHE A 24 3.95 11.27 0.16
CA PHE A 24 5.01 12.27 0.34
C PHE A 24 5.76 12.57 -0.96
N VAL A 25 6.18 11.54 -1.70
CA VAL A 25 6.91 11.71 -2.96
C VAL A 25 6.02 12.43 -3.98
N PHE A 26 4.74 12.08 -4.08
CA PHE A 26 3.79 12.73 -4.98
C PHE A 26 3.63 14.23 -4.67
N GLU A 27 3.45 14.58 -3.39
CA GLU A 27 3.27 15.97 -2.96
C GLU A 27 4.54 16.83 -3.13
N ASN A 28 5.73 16.22 -2.99
CA ASN A 28 7.01 16.93 -3.07
C ASN A 28 7.67 16.89 -4.47
N ASN A 29 7.05 16.24 -5.46
CA ASN A 29 7.55 16.18 -6.84
C ASN A 29 6.69 17.02 -7.78
N SER A 30 6.41 18.28 -7.43
CA SER A 30 5.68 19.23 -8.29
C SER A 30 6.34 19.46 -9.66
N ASP A 31 7.67 19.28 -9.73
CA ASP A 31 8.48 19.54 -10.92
C ASP A 31 8.76 18.25 -11.72
N ALA A 32 8.15 17.12 -11.33
CA ALA A 32 8.35 15.87 -12.04
C ALA A 32 7.54 15.82 -13.35
N ASP A 33 8.17 15.24 -14.37
CA ASP A 33 7.54 14.95 -15.65
C ASP A 33 6.26 14.11 -15.46
N GLU A 34 5.24 14.36 -16.29
CA GLU A 34 3.91 13.73 -16.22
C GLU A 34 4.02 12.21 -16.18
N LYS A 35 4.94 11.63 -16.95
CA LYS A 35 5.20 10.18 -16.98
C LYS A 35 5.65 9.64 -15.62
N LYS A 36 6.50 10.38 -14.89
CA LYS A 36 6.93 10.00 -13.53
C LYS A 36 5.76 10.13 -12.56
N MET A 37 4.92 11.14 -12.75
CA MET A 37 3.77 11.36 -11.89
C MET A 37 2.70 10.30 -12.05
N ASN A 38 2.43 9.90 -13.29
CA ASN A 38 1.55 8.78 -13.59
C ASN A 38 2.08 7.46 -13.02
N ALA A 39 3.39 7.20 -13.08
CA ALA A 39 3.98 6.01 -12.47
C ALA A 39 3.81 5.97 -10.94
N ILE A 40 3.88 7.13 -10.27
CA ILE A 40 3.64 7.23 -8.83
C ILE A 40 2.16 7.01 -8.51
N LEU A 41 1.24 7.55 -9.32
CA LEU A 41 -0.20 7.32 -9.18
C LEU A 41 -0.57 5.83 -9.38
N ASP A 42 -0.01 5.19 -10.40
CA ASP A 42 -0.21 3.77 -10.67
C ASP A 42 0.25 2.90 -9.49
N GLU A 43 1.43 3.19 -8.93
CA GLU A 43 1.94 2.47 -7.77
C GLU A 43 1.09 2.74 -6.52
N LYS A 44 0.56 3.97 -6.34
CA LYS A 44 -0.38 4.29 -5.25
C LYS A 44 -1.63 3.43 -5.34
N LEU A 45 -2.27 3.36 -6.52
CA LEU A 45 -3.44 2.53 -6.76
C LEU A 45 -3.17 1.05 -6.50
N ARG A 46 -1.99 0.55 -6.91
CA ARG A 46 -1.59 -0.83 -6.65
C ARG A 46 -1.44 -1.12 -5.16
N VAL A 47 -0.80 -0.21 -4.41
CA VAL A 47 -0.62 -0.35 -2.97
C VAL A 47 -1.97 -0.27 -2.23
N GLU A 48 -2.88 0.62 -2.64
CA GLU A 48 -4.23 0.69 -2.07
C GLU A 48 -5.01 -0.62 -2.26
N LYS A 49 -4.99 -1.18 -3.47
CA LYS A 49 -5.62 -2.47 -3.75
C LYS A 49 -5.00 -3.60 -2.92
N ASN A 50 -3.69 -3.58 -2.71
CA ASN A 50 -3.03 -4.57 -1.86
C ASN A 50 -3.48 -4.45 -0.40
N ILE A 51 -3.58 -3.22 0.14
CA ILE A 51 -4.08 -2.97 1.49
C ILE A 51 -5.50 -3.53 1.65
N GLU A 52 -6.40 -3.21 0.72
CA GLU A 52 -7.77 -3.71 0.77
C GLU A 52 -7.85 -5.25 0.75
N ASN A 53 -7.04 -5.89 -0.08
CA ASN A 53 -7.02 -7.35 -0.17
C ASN A 53 -6.50 -7.99 1.13
N ILE A 54 -5.46 -7.41 1.75
CA ILE A 54 -4.91 -7.90 3.02
C ILE A 54 -5.92 -7.69 4.15
N GLU A 55 -6.60 -6.54 4.21
CA GLU A 55 -7.64 -6.27 5.21
C GLU A 55 -8.84 -7.22 5.05
N LYS A 56 -9.23 -7.57 3.82
CA LYS A 56 -10.25 -8.61 3.56
C LYS A 56 -9.79 -9.98 4.06
N ALA A 57 -8.57 -10.40 3.73
CA ALA A 57 -8.02 -11.68 4.16
C ALA A 57 -7.94 -11.78 5.69
N LEU A 58 -7.49 -10.71 6.38
CA LEU A 58 -7.46 -10.66 7.84
C LEU A 58 -8.87 -10.83 8.44
N LYS A 59 -9.88 -10.15 7.87
CA LYS A 59 -11.27 -10.25 8.32
C LYS A 59 -11.88 -11.65 8.09
N GLU A 60 -11.43 -12.38 7.07
CA GLU A 60 -11.84 -13.76 6.82
C GLU A 60 -11.21 -14.73 7.82
N LEU A 61 -9.98 -14.48 8.27
CA LEU A 61 -9.27 -15.28 9.28
C LEU A 61 -9.76 -15.04 10.72
N GLU A 62 -10.44 -13.92 10.97
CA GLU A 62 -11.09 -13.63 12.26
C GLU A 62 -12.41 -14.40 12.47
N LYS A 63 -12.95 -15.06 11.43
CA LYS A 63 -14.18 -15.88 11.49
C LYS A 63 -13.90 -17.34 11.80
#